data_AF-A0A392S294-F1
#
_entry.id   AF-A0A392S294-F1
#
_cell.length_a   1.000
_cell.length_b   1.000
_cell.length_c   1.000
_cell.angle_alpha   90.00
_cell.angle_beta   90.00
_cell.angle_gamma   90.00
#
_symmetry.space_group_name_H-M   'P 1'
#
loop_
_entity.id
_entity.type
_entity.pdbx_description
1 polymer ?
#
loop_
_entity_poly.entity_id
_entity_poly.type
_entity_poly.pdbx_seq_one_letter_code
_entity_poly.pdbx_strand_id
1 'polypeptide(L)'
;MSSLMTKELDLIEEFRDLSLVCEVTPKSVRLGMLKLTNPFLEEVKECQKRDRKLIEKLALINEGKEVDFGVDENGVIRYRGRVCVPDVPELRKMILE
;
A
#
# COMPACT_ATOMS: atom_id res chain seq x y z
N MET A 1 7.81 -12.17 32.77
CA MET A 1 6.79 -12.50 31.75
C MET A 1 7.44 -13.51 30.81
N SER A 2 6.80 -14.66 30.59
CA SER A 2 7.39 -15.79 29.84
C SER A 2 7.55 -15.43 28.37
N SER A 3 8.65 -15.86 27.73
CA SER A 3 8.94 -15.57 26.31
C SER A 3 7.91 -16.15 25.33
N LEU A 4 7.03 -17.04 25.80
CA LEU A 4 5.88 -17.56 25.06
C LEU A 4 4.84 -16.47 24.77
N MET A 5 4.54 -15.60 25.74
CA MET A 5 3.55 -14.54 25.59
C MET A 5 3.99 -13.46 24.60
N THR A 6 5.30 -13.23 24.47
CA THR A 6 5.86 -12.26 23.53
C THR A 6 5.69 -12.73 22.09
N LYS A 7 5.95 -14.02 21.81
CA LYS A 7 5.82 -14.59 20.46
C LYS A 7 4.38 -14.69 19.98
N GLU A 8 3.42 -14.92 20.88
CA GLU A 8 1.99 -14.91 20.53
C GLU A 8 1.51 -13.51 20.14
N LEU A 9 2.00 -12.46 20.81
CA LEU A 9 1.63 -11.08 20.50
C LEU A 9 2.14 -10.64 19.12
N ASP A 10 3.40 -10.95 18.79
CA ASP A 10 3.98 -10.65 17.47
C ASP A 10 3.17 -11.33 16.35
N LEU A 11 2.78 -12.60 16.57
CA LEU A 11 1.97 -13.35 15.63
C LEU A 11 0.56 -12.74 15.46
N ILE A 12 -0.04 -12.27 16.55
CA ILE A 12 -1.35 -11.60 16.54
C ILE A 12 -1.27 -10.26 15.79
N GLU A 13 -0.18 -9.51 15.91
CA GLU A 13 0.04 -8.28 15.15
C GLU A 13 0.16 -8.58 13.65
N GLU A 14 1.00 -9.53 13.24
CA GLU A 14 1.11 -9.94 11.83
C GLU A 14 -0.24 -10.41 11.25
N PHE A 15 -1.04 -11.11 12.05
CA PHE A 15 -2.37 -11.58 11.62
C PHE A 15 -3.41 -10.46 11.50
N ARG A 16 -3.28 -9.35 12.22
CA ARG A 16 -4.18 -8.19 12.06
C ARG A 16 -4.00 -7.52 10.71
N ASP A 17 -2.76 -7.43 10.23
CA ASP A 17 -2.44 -6.76 8.97
C ASP A 17 -2.92 -7.55 7.74
N LEU A 18 -3.14 -8.86 7.90
CA LEU A 18 -3.51 -9.78 6.81
C LEU A 18 -5.01 -9.77 6.46
N SER A 19 -5.86 -8.95 7.11
CA SER A 19 -7.31 -8.85 6.83
C SER A 19 -7.99 -10.22 6.70
N LEU A 20 -7.68 -11.14 7.63
CA LEU A 20 -8.09 -12.53 7.56
C LEU A 20 -9.56 -12.72 7.94
N VAL A 21 -10.27 -13.51 7.15
CA VAL A 21 -11.54 -14.12 7.54
C VAL A 21 -11.23 -15.34 8.39
N CYS A 22 -11.75 -15.37 9.63
CA CYS A 22 -11.58 -16.48 10.56
C CYS A 22 -12.91 -17.19 10.81
N GLU A 23 -12.95 -18.50 10.59
CA GLU A 23 -14.09 -19.37 10.92
C GLU A 23 -13.64 -20.45 11.91
N VAL A 24 -14.28 -20.49 13.07
CA VAL A 24 -13.97 -21.48 14.12
C VAL A 24 -15.01 -22.60 14.06
N THR A 25 -14.54 -23.85 13.97
CA THR A 25 -15.37 -25.05 14.05
C THR A 25 -14.98 -25.85 15.30
N PRO A 26 -15.82 -26.80 15.77
CA PRO A 26 -15.50 -27.59 16.97
C PRO A 26 -14.21 -28.41 16.90
N LYS A 27 -13.66 -28.63 15.69
CA LYS A 27 -12.46 -29.46 15.48
C LYS A 27 -11.29 -28.71 14.84
N SER A 28 -11.49 -27.49 14.35
CA SER A 28 -10.46 -26.75 13.63
C SER A 28 -10.77 -25.25 13.53
N VAL A 29 -9.74 -24.47 13.19
CA VAL A 29 -9.86 -23.06 12.80
C VAL A 29 -9.53 -22.97 11.30
N ARG A 30 -10.36 -22.25 10.54
CA ARG A 30 -10.16 -21.96 9.13
C ARG A 30 -9.85 -20.48 8.98
N LEU A 31 -8.75 -20.17 8.28
CA LEU A 31 -8.34 -18.82 7.94
C LEU A 31 -8.43 -18.66 6.42
N GLY A 32 -9.04 -17.57 5.96
CA GLY A 32 -9.17 -17.22 4.55
C GLY A 32 -8.71 -15.80 4.28
N MET A 33 -7.95 -15.60 3.21
CA MET A 33 -7.50 -14.28 2.76
C MET A 33 -7.83 -14.13 1.27
N LEU A 34 -8.59 -13.10 0.91
CA LEU A 34 -8.79 -12.71 -0.48
C LEU A 34 -8.13 -11.36 -0.70
N LYS A 35 -6.99 -11.35 -1.37
CA LYS A 35 -6.29 -10.11 -1.75
C LYS A 35 -6.64 -9.76 -3.20
N LEU A 36 -7.48 -8.75 -3.38
CA LEU A 36 -7.68 -8.14 -4.70
C LEU A 36 -6.53 -7.16 -4.94
N THR A 37 -5.52 -7.59 -5.68
CA THR A 37 -4.43 -6.71 -6.13
C THR A 37 -4.84 -6.03 -7.42
N ASN A 38 -4.88 -4.70 -7.42
CA ASN A 38 -4.98 -3.94 -8.66
C ASN A 38 -3.56 -3.66 -9.18
N PRO A 39 -3.14 -4.24 -10.33
CA PRO A 39 -1.79 -4.03 -10.86
C PRO A 39 -1.52 -2.57 -11.21
N PHE A 40 -2.58 -1.78 -11.45
CA PHE A 40 -2.49 -0.37 -11.80
C PHE A 40 -1.69 0.45 -10.78
N LEU A 41 -1.92 0.26 -9.47
CA LEU A 41 -1.23 1.05 -8.44
C LEU A 41 0.26 0.70 -8.35
N GLU A 42 0.61 -0.57 -8.55
CA GLU A 42 2.03 -0.99 -8.61
C GLU A 42 2.72 -0.41 -9.85
N GLU A 43 2.05 -0.43 -11.00
CA GLU A 43 2.61 0.15 -12.23
C GLU A 43 2.75 1.67 -12.12
N VAL A 44 1.75 2.36 -11.56
CA VAL A 44 1.84 3.79 -11.21
C VAL A 44 3.07 4.03 -10.33
N LYS A 45 3.22 3.28 -9.23
CA LYS A 45 4.35 3.43 -8.30
C LYS A 45 5.70 3.30 -9.00
N GLU A 46 5.84 2.30 -9.87
CA GLU A 46 7.08 2.09 -10.65
C GLU A 46 7.34 3.21 -11.67
N CYS A 47 6.30 3.74 -12.30
CA CYS A 47 6.41 4.88 -13.20
C CYS A 47 6.73 6.18 -12.44
N GLN A 48 6.16 6.39 -11.24
CA GLN A 48 6.42 7.58 -10.42
C GLN A 48 7.90 7.71 -10.05
N LYS A 49 8.58 6.60 -9.77
CA LYS A 49 10.03 6.56 -9.48
C LYS A 49 10.91 7.03 -10.65
N ARG A 50 10.37 7.06 -11.87
CA ARG A 50 11.08 7.45 -13.10
C ARG A 50 10.64 8.83 -13.60
N ASP A 51 9.54 9.37 -13.09
CA ASP A 51 9.03 10.70 -13.44
C ASP A 51 9.81 11.78 -12.67
N ARG A 52 10.59 12.60 -13.40
CA ARG A 52 11.45 13.64 -12.82
C ARG A 52 10.67 14.64 -11.96
N LYS A 53 9.46 15.04 -12.36
CA LYS A 53 8.65 16.01 -11.60
C LYS A 53 8.20 15.40 -10.28
N LEU A 54 7.81 14.13 -10.29
CA LEU A 54 7.37 13.44 -9.08
C LEU A 54 8.54 13.12 -8.14
N ILE A 55 9.73 12.83 -8.68
CA ILE A 55 10.96 12.70 -7.87
C ILE A 55 11.30 14.02 -7.16
N GLU A 56 11.22 15.16 -7.87
CA GLU A 56 11.41 16.48 -7.26
C GLU A 56 10.38 16.76 -6.16
N LYS A 57 9.10 16.43 -6.42
CA LYS A 57 8.04 16.53 -5.40
C LYS A 57 8.32 15.64 -4.20
N LEU A 58 8.77 14.41 -4.41
CA LEU A 58 9.13 13.48 -3.33
C LEU A 58 10.24 14.06 -2.43
N ALA A 59 11.26 14.70 -3.01
CA ALA A 59 12.30 15.39 -2.25
C ALA A 59 11.71 16.51 -1.38
N LEU A 60 10.80 17.33 -1.94
CA LEU A 60 10.14 18.41 -1.19
C LEU A 60 9.19 17.91 -0.10
N ILE A 61 8.52 16.77 -0.32
CA ILE A 61 7.70 16.08 0.70
C ILE A 61 8.59 15.66 1.87
N ASN A 62 9.75 15.05 1.59
CA ASN A 62 10.70 14.61 2.61
C ASN A 62 11.31 15.78 3.40
N GLU A 63 11.45 16.95 2.78
CA GLU A 63 11.86 18.19 3.44
C GLU A 63 10.72 18.88 4.22
N GLY A 64 9.49 18.35 4.16
CA GLY A 64 8.32 18.95 4.81
C GLY A 64 7.84 20.26 4.16
N LYS A 65 8.23 20.51 2.91
CA LYS A 65 7.90 21.75 2.17
C LYS A 65 6.65 21.64 1.30
N GLU A 66 6.11 20.43 1.15
CA GLU A 66 4.87 20.18 0.42
C GLU A 66 3.71 19.90 1.36
N VAL A 67 2.59 20.60 1.15
CA VAL A 67 1.37 20.48 1.98
C VAL A 67 0.28 19.72 1.23
N ASP A 68 0.24 19.88 -0.09
CA ASP A 68 -0.78 19.24 -0.93
C ASP A 68 -0.35 17.84 -1.40
N PHE A 69 0.95 17.55 -1.43
CA PHE A 69 1.47 16.25 -1.83
C PHE A 69 1.84 15.41 -0.60
N GLY A 70 1.57 14.10 -0.68
CA GLY A 70 1.96 13.13 0.32
C GLY A 70 2.21 11.76 -0.29
N VAL A 71 2.83 10.87 0.49
CA VAL A 71 3.03 9.46 0.12
C VAL A 71 2.08 8.62 0.97
N ASP A 72 1.34 7.71 0.34
CA ASP A 72 0.44 6.80 1.07
C ASP A 72 1.17 5.58 1.65
N GLU A 73 0.41 4.73 2.36
CA GLU A 73 0.90 3.48 2.95
C GLU A 73 1.50 2.49 1.93
N ASN A 74 1.15 2.62 0.65
CA ASN A 74 1.66 1.77 -0.43
C ASN A 74 2.90 2.38 -1.11
N GLY A 75 3.35 3.56 -0.67
CA GLY A 75 4.48 4.26 -1.26
C GLY A 75 4.13 5.01 -2.55
N VAL A 76 2.84 5.32 -2.78
CA VAL A 76 2.37 6.05 -3.96
C VAL A 76 2.22 7.53 -3.63
N ILE A 77 2.77 8.40 -4.48
CA ILE A 77 2.61 9.85 -4.36
C ILE A 77 1.18 10.24 -4.72
N ARG A 78 0.57 11.04 -3.86
CA ARG A 78 -0.79 11.58 -3.99
C ARG A 78 -0.81 13.09 -3.86
N TYR A 79 -1.65 13.73 -4.66
CA TYR A 79 -2.00 15.14 -4.54
C TYR A 79 -3.40 15.26 -3.97
N ARG A 80 -3.53 15.82 -2.76
CA ARG A 80 -4.82 15.97 -2.03
C ARG A 80 -5.64 14.67 -2.01
N GLY A 81 -4.97 13.55 -1.70
CA GLY A 81 -5.57 12.21 -1.64
C GLY A 81 -5.75 11.51 -2.99
N ARG A 82 -5.52 12.19 -4.13
CA ARG A 82 -5.63 11.62 -5.48
C ARG A 82 -4.29 11.07 -5.96
N VAL A 83 -4.31 9.91 -6.60
CA VAL A 83 -3.10 9.28 -7.15
C VAL A 83 -2.50 10.16 -8.26
N CYS A 84 -1.20 10.46 -8.16
CA CYS A 84 -0.47 11.15 -9.21
C CYS A 84 -0.08 10.15 -10.31
N VAL A 85 -0.82 10.13 -11.42
CA VAL A 85 -0.52 9.22 -12.54
C VAL A 85 0.50 9.88 -13.48
N PRO A 86 1.68 9.27 -13.71
CA PRO A 86 2.62 9.73 -14.72
C PRO A 86 2.01 9.68 -16.13
N ASP A 87 2.43 10.58 -17.01
CA ASP A 87 1.95 10.64 -18.40
C ASP A 87 2.64 9.57 -19.27
N VAL A 88 2.23 8.31 -19.07
CA VAL A 88 2.65 7.15 -19.86
C VAL A 88 1.44 6.53 -20.56
N PRO A 89 1.54 6.17 -21.85
CA PRO A 89 0.41 5.64 -22.63
C PRO A 89 -0.29 4.43 -22.00
N GLU A 90 0.48 3.55 -21.36
CA GLU A 90 -0.01 2.31 -20.74
C GLU A 90 -0.95 2.60 -19.57
N LEU A 91 -0.55 3.48 -18.65
CA LEU A 91 -1.38 3.90 -17.52
C LEU A 91 -2.61 4.67 -17.99
N ARG A 92 -2.46 5.52 -19.01
CA ARG A 92 -3.58 6.25 -19.59
C ARG A 92 -4.62 5.30 -20.19
N LYS A 93 -4.18 4.24 -20.85
CA LYS A 93 -5.06 3.19 -21.40
C LYS A 93 -5.84 2.49 -20.28
N MET A 94 -5.17 2.12 -19.19
CA MET A 94 -5.80 1.46 -18.03
C MET A 94 -6.86 2.31 -17.32
N ILE A 95 -6.86 3.64 -17.51
CA ILE A 95 -7.83 4.56 -16.87
C ILE A 95 -9.01 4.88 -17.80
N LEU A 96 -8.76 4.99 -19.10
CA LEU A 96 -9.72 5.53 -20.08
C LEU A 96 -10.45 4.47 -20.90
N GLU A 97 -9.92 3.25 -20.96
CA GLU A 97 -10.58 2.10 -21.59
C GLU A 97 -11.19 1.18 -20.55
#